data_AF-A0A1T4WK46-F1
#
_entry.id   AF-A0A1T4WK46-F1
#
_cell.length_a   1.000
_cell.length_b   1.000
_cell.length_c   1.000
_cell.angle_alpha   90.00
_cell.angle_beta   90.00
_cell.angle_gamma   90.00
#
_symmetry.space_group_name_H-M   'P 1'
#
loop_
_entity.id
_entity.type
_entity.pdbx_description
1 polymer ?
#
loop_
_entity_poly.entity_id
_entity_poly.type
_entity_poly.pdbx_seq_one_letter_code
_entity_poly.pdbx_strand_id
1 'polypeptide(L)'
;MPKNRFLLVSILLSLAVAVGIGFFLGQPSNDTPRPGHQPTQETPMARNTQPGHAGTSSLSAEINQVDKPFWEDADVPDPGEDEPAALAVIPRPQGTIIVRDYESEVKALEKDGDMQQLNDSLMLWFHQNPSAATAWINETERFEAIAPSLHLLAQGMASQGHLDTALTWADSITDPAKRQDTLRRIYAHEARQRRVTREALQQKGFSQEDITVIFSGELGD
;
A
#
# COMPACT_ATOMS: atom_id res chain seq x y z
N MET A 1 27.97 9.79 38.30
CA MET A 1 28.09 11.10 37.63
C MET A 1 29.51 11.24 37.09
N PRO A 2 29.65 11.35 35.76
CA PRO A 2 30.35 12.52 35.23
C PRO A 2 29.57 13.19 34.10
N LYS A 3 29.48 14.51 34.19
CA LYS A 3 29.16 15.43 33.09
C LYS A 3 30.40 15.53 32.21
N ASN A 4 30.27 15.34 30.91
CA ASN A 4 31.11 15.95 29.86
C ASN A 4 30.35 15.82 28.53
N ARG A 5 29.74 16.91 28.05
CA ARG A 5 30.32 17.85 27.07
C ARG A 5 30.38 17.24 25.66
N PHE A 6 29.28 17.31 24.92
CA PHE A 6 29.30 17.59 23.48
C PHE A 6 28.05 18.39 23.12
N LEU A 7 28.25 19.70 23.06
CA LEU A 7 27.39 20.69 22.45
C LEU A 7 28.02 20.95 21.07
N LEU A 8 27.19 21.20 20.05
CA LEU A 8 27.48 21.63 18.67
C LEU A 8 27.68 20.53 17.61
N VAL A 9 26.60 20.24 16.89
CA VAL A 9 26.60 20.47 15.42
C VAL A 9 25.32 21.23 15.08
N SER A 10 25.45 22.56 15.05
CA SER A 10 24.46 23.45 14.46
C SER A 10 24.44 23.30 12.95
N ILE A 11 23.24 23.13 12.43
CA ILE A 11 22.68 23.77 11.24
C ILE A 11 23.65 24.72 10.53
N LEU A 12 24.06 24.36 9.31
CA LEU A 12 24.54 25.30 8.29
C LEU A 12 23.89 24.96 6.95
N LEU A 13 22.70 25.53 6.78
CA LEU A 13 22.10 25.84 5.49
C LEU A 13 22.80 27.09 4.94
N SER A 14 23.57 26.96 3.87
CA SER A 14 24.05 28.09 3.06
C SER A 14 24.15 27.70 1.59
N LEU A 15 23.03 27.90 0.89
CA LEU A 15 22.90 28.67 -0.34
C LEU A 15 24.18 28.90 -1.17
N ALA A 16 24.29 28.20 -2.32
CA ALA A 16 25.05 28.68 -3.48
C ALA A 16 24.69 27.89 -4.75
N VAL A 17 23.73 28.36 -5.54
CA VAL A 17 23.83 28.28 -7.01
C VAL A 17 23.22 29.56 -7.59
N ALA A 18 24.09 30.51 -7.88
CA ALA A 18 23.85 31.55 -8.86
C ALA A 18 24.13 30.97 -10.24
N VAL A 19 23.10 30.81 -11.08
CA VAL A 19 23.26 30.78 -12.53
C VAL A 19 22.37 31.86 -13.09
N GLY A 20 23.02 32.90 -13.60
CA GLY A 20 22.36 34.01 -14.28
C GLY A 20 21.76 33.55 -15.59
N ILE A 21 20.52 33.99 -15.84
CA ILE A 21 19.98 34.13 -17.19
C ILE A 21 19.38 35.53 -17.24
N GLY A 22 19.97 36.36 -18.09
CA GLY A 22 19.53 37.72 -18.34
C GLY A 22 18.20 37.75 -19.08
N PHE A 23 17.41 38.76 -18.73
CA PHE A 23 16.82 39.72 -19.66
C PHE A 23 16.28 39.17 -21.00
N PHE A 24 14.97 38.93 -21.08
CA PHE A 24 14.24 39.14 -22.33
C PHE A 24 12.84 39.68 -22.05
N LEU A 25 12.63 40.93 -22.48
CA LEU A 25 11.34 41.61 -22.59
C LEU A 25 10.54 40.97 -23.73
N GLY A 26 9.28 40.63 -23.48
CA GLY A 26 8.36 40.17 -24.53
C GLY A 26 6.92 40.16 -24.03
N GLN A 27 6.18 41.20 -24.39
CA GLN A 27 4.76 41.41 -24.11
C GLN A 27 3.83 40.37 -24.77
N PRO A 28 2.55 40.29 -24.35
CA PRO A 28 1.62 39.23 -24.73
C PRO A 28 0.98 39.48 -26.10
N SER A 29 0.86 38.42 -26.90
CA SER A 29 -0.01 38.38 -28.08
C SER A 29 -1.15 37.40 -27.81
N ASN A 30 -2.31 37.98 -27.48
CA ASN A 30 -3.61 37.38 -27.78
C ASN A 30 -3.69 37.16 -29.30
N ASP A 31 -3.93 35.93 -29.72
CA ASP A 31 -4.63 35.66 -30.98
C ASP A 31 -5.33 34.31 -30.90
N THR A 32 -6.65 34.37 -30.70
CA THR A 32 -7.58 33.29 -31.05
C THR A 32 -8.36 33.78 -32.27
N PRO A 33 -8.23 33.09 -33.41
CA PRO A 33 -9.41 32.63 -34.15
C PRO A 33 -9.14 31.21 -34.71
N ARG A 34 -10.06 30.32 -35.07
CA ARG A 34 -11.51 30.19 -35.15
C ARG A 34 -11.71 28.72 -35.61
N PRO A 35 -12.81 28.03 -35.28
CA PRO A 35 -13.00 26.61 -35.59
C PRO A 35 -13.29 26.41 -37.08
N GLY A 36 -12.59 25.44 -37.69
CA GLY A 36 -12.73 25.08 -39.10
C GLY A 36 -13.01 23.59 -39.27
N HIS A 37 -14.28 23.27 -39.46
CA HIS A 37 -14.87 22.22 -40.29
C HIS A 37 -14.25 20.81 -40.31
N GLN A 38 -14.96 19.90 -39.63
CA GLN A 38 -15.08 18.49 -40.01
C GLN A 38 -15.70 18.35 -41.41
N PRO A 39 -15.21 17.43 -42.25
CA PRO A 39 -16.03 16.75 -43.24
C PRO A 39 -16.62 15.45 -42.66
N THR A 40 -17.95 15.42 -42.67
CA THR A 40 -18.84 14.28 -42.49
C THR A 40 -18.68 13.26 -43.63
N GLN A 41 -19.16 12.04 -43.38
CA GLN A 41 -19.55 10.96 -44.32
C GLN A 41 -18.43 9.90 -44.56
N GLU A 42 -18.65 8.59 -44.52
CA GLU A 42 -19.83 7.81 -44.85
C GLU A 42 -19.95 6.52 -43.99
N THR A 43 -21.18 6.24 -43.56
CA THR A 43 -21.64 4.93 -43.11
C THR A 43 -22.17 4.16 -44.32
N PRO A 44 -21.66 2.97 -44.64
CA PRO A 44 -22.41 2.04 -45.46
C PRO A 44 -23.28 1.14 -44.57
N MET A 45 -24.59 1.32 -44.71
CA MET A 45 -25.60 0.38 -44.22
C MET A 45 -25.55 -0.95 -44.96
N ALA A 46 -25.78 -2.01 -44.18
CA ALA A 46 -26.58 -3.19 -44.48
C ALA A 46 -26.37 -3.94 -45.81
N ARG A 47 -25.96 -5.21 -45.69
CA ARG A 47 -26.52 -6.27 -46.53
C ARG A 47 -26.90 -7.48 -45.69
N ASN A 48 -28.18 -7.49 -45.35
CA ASN A 48 -28.97 -8.64 -44.95
C ASN A 48 -29.05 -9.62 -46.14
N THR A 49 -28.68 -10.88 -45.97
CA THR A 49 -29.25 -12.00 -46.75
C THR A 49 -29.12 -13.30 -45.97
N GLN A 50 -30.20 -13.66 -45.27
CA GLN A 50 -30.60 -15.04 -45.02
C GLN A 50 -31.73 -15.33 -46.02
N PRO A 51 -31.81 -16.53 -46.63
CA PRO A 51 -32.97 -17.37 -46.31
C PRO A 51 -32.80 -18.90 -46.42
N GLY A 52 -33.58 -19.61 -45.59
CA GLY A 52 -34.23 -20.89 -45.88
C GLY A 52 -33.44 -22.16 -45.48
N HIS A 53 -34.01 -23.19 -44.86
CA HIS A 53 -35.40 -23.64 -44.66
C HIS A 53 -35.47 -24.42 -43.33
N ALA A 54 -36.43 -24.17 -42.42
CA ALA A 54 -37.81 -24.66 -42.37
C ALA A 54 -37.96 -26.19 -42.19
N GLY A 55 -38.61 -26.59 -41.08
CA GLY A 55 -39.04 -27.96 -40.79
C GLY A 55 -39.01 -28.30 -39.29
N THR A 56 -39.76 -27.59 -38.44
CA THR A 56 -41.03 -28.03 -37.81
C THR A 56 -40.94 -29.23 -36.85
N SER A 57 -41.07 -28.94 -35.55
CA SER A 57 -42.03 -29.53 -34.59
C SER A 57 -41.59 -29.14 -33.17
N SER A 58 -42.16 -28.08 -32.59
CA SER A 58 -43.22 -28.19 -31.56
C SER A 58 -42.93 -29.22 -30.47
N LEU A 59 -42.42 -28.72 -29.33
CA LEU A 59 -42.83 -29.14 -28.00
C LEU A 59 -42.48 -28.01 -27.02
N SER A 60 -43.46 -27.14 -26.81
CA SER A 60 -43.54 -26.28 -25.63
C SER A 60 -43.95 -27.15 -24.44
N ALA A 61 -43.11 -27.12 -23.39
CA ALA A 61 -43.23 -27.66 -22.03
C ALA A 61 -41.89 -28.37 -21.75
N GLU A 62 -40.97 -27.85 -20.95
CA GLU A 62 -41.13 -27.73 -19.50
C GLU A 62 -39.99 -26.82 -18.98
N ILE A 63 -40.33 -25.61 -18.56
CA ILE A 63 -39.46 -24.76 -17.74
C ILE A 63 -39.79 -25.10 -16.29
N ASN A 64 -38.86 -25.75 -15.60
CA ASN A 64 -38.61 -25.76 -14.14
C ASN A 64 -38.14 -27.13 -13.66
N GLN A 65 -36.85 -27.42 -13.89
CA GLN A 65 -36.10 -28.19 -12.91
C GLN A 65 -35.08 -27.24 -12.32
N VAL A 66 -35.51 -26.54 -11.27
CA VAL A 66 -34.59 -25.99 -10.29
C VAL A 66 -33.98 -27.20 -9.62
N ASP A 67 -32.71 -27.50 -9.95
CA ASP A 67 -31.91 -28.46 -9.21
C ASP A 67 -31.98 -28.05 -7.74
N LYS A 68 -32.70 -28.85 -6.96
CA LYS A 68 -32.77 -28.65 -5.52
C LYS A 68 -31.34 -28.75 -4.98
N PRO A 69 -30.90 -27.77 -4.18
CA PRO A 69 -29.60 -27.86 -3.54
C PRO A 69 -29.53 -29.15 -2.72
N PHE A 70 -28.41 -29.89 -2.83
CA PHE A 70 -28.27 -31.25 -2.27
C PHE A 70 -28.53 -31.40 -0.76
N TRP A 71 -28.66 -30.29 -0.03
CA TRP A 71 -28.99 -30.24 1.38
C TRP A 71 -30.49 -30.40 1.67
N GLU A 72 -31.38 -30.33 0.67
CA GLU A 72 -32.82 -30.58 0.86
C GLU A 72 -33.15 -32.07 1.10
N ASP A 73 -32.28 -32.99 0.68
CA ASP A 73 -32.45 -34.44 0.89
C ASP A 73 -31.64 -34.95 2.11
N ALA A 74 -31.03 -34.04 2.88
CA ALA A 74 -30.41 -34.42 4.14
C ALA A 74 -31.51 -34.71 5.17
N ASP A 75 -31.79 -36.00 5.41
CA ASP A 75 -32.49 -36.47 6.61
C ASP A 75 -31.70 -36.01 7.84
N VAL A 76 -32.02 -34.82 8.34
CA VAL A 76 -31.57 -34.35 9.65
C VAL A 76 -32.39 -35.14 10.66
N PRO A 77 -31.78 -35.99 11.50
CA PRO A 77 -32.51 -36.65 12.56
C PRO A 77 -33.15 -35.58 13.45
N ASP A 78 -34.46 -35.65 13.59
CA ASP A 78 -35.23 -34.84 14.52
C ASP A 78 -34.60 -35.03 15.91
N PRO A 79 -34.04 -33.97 16.54
CA PRO A 79 -33.51 -34.09 17.89
C PRO A 79 -34.70 -34.39 18.79
N GLY A 80 -34.90 -35.68 19.07
CA GLY A 80 -35.93 -36.17 19.97
C GLY A 80 -35.95 -35.32 21.24
N GLU A 81 -37.17 -35.03 21.69
CA GLU A 81 -37.55 -34.23 22.85
C GLU A 81 -37.08 -34.86 24.19
N ASP A 82 -35.79 -35.16 24.31
CA ASP A 82 -35.15 -35.56 25.56
C ASP A 82 -34.30 -34.38 26.06
N GLU A 83 -34.79 -33.78 27.15
CA GLU A 83 -34.26 -32.70 27.98
C GLU A 83 -32.85 -32.17 27.68
N PRO A 84 -32.64 -30.83 27.63
CA PRO A 84 -31.30 -30.28 27.56
C PRO A 84 -30.56 -30.65 28.85
N ALA A 85 -29.64 -31.62 28.73
CA ALA A 85 -28.55 -31.78 29.69
C ALA A 85 -27.97 -30.38 29.90
N ALA A 86 -28.09 -29.87 31.12
CA ALA A 86 -27.62 -28.55 31.50
C ALA A 86 -26.24 -28.36 30.86
N LEU A 87 -26.15 -27.43 29.91
CA LEU A 87 -24.90 -27.01 29.30
C LEU A 87 -23.98 -26.73 30.48
N ALA A 88 -23.05 -27.66 30.74
CA ALA A 88 -21.95 -27.40 31.64
C ALA A 88 -21.28 -26.18 31.00
N VAL A 89 -21.48 -25.02 31.60
CA VAL A 89 -20.80 -23.79 31.22
C VAL A 89 -19.34 -24.11 31.45
N ILE A 90 -18.66 -24.59 30.41
CA ILE A 90 -17.22 -24.74 30.42
C ILE A 90 -16.74 -23.32 30.70
N PRO A 91 -16.15 -23.03 31.88
CA PRO A 91 -15.59 -21.72 32.11
C PRO A 91 -14.59 -21.51 30.98
N ARG A 92 -14.81 -20.48 30.15
CA ARG A 92 -13.81 -20.11 29.15
C ARG A 92 -12.50 -20.01 29.90
N PRO A 93 -11.45 -20.74 29.50
CA PRO A 93 -10.15 -20.52 30.09
C PRO A 93 -9.87 -19.05 29.88
N GLN A 94 -9.86 -18.29 30.98
CA GLN A 94 -9.41 -16.91 30.97
C GLN A 94 -7.90 -17.01 30.81
N GLY A 95 -7.48 -17.30 29.58
CA GLY A 95 -6.08 -17.23 29.20
C GLY A 95 -5.66 -15.82 29.55
N THR A 96 -4.79 -15.69 30.54
CA THR A 96 -4.13 -14.44 30.86
C THR A 96 -3.55 -13.93 29.55
N ILE A 97 -4.06 -12.81 29.04
CA ILE A 97 -3.43 -12.13 27.92
C ILE A 97 -2.08 -11.68 28.47
N ILE A 98 -1.03 -12.46 28.20
CA ILE A 98 0.34 -12.03 28.46
C ILE A 98 0.58 -10.93 27.44
N VAL A 99 0.34 -9.68 27.85
CA VAL A 99 0.75 -8.52 27.07
C VAL A 99 2.27 -8.53 27.08
N ARG A 100 2.85 -8.98 25.96
CA ARG A 100 4.30 -8.96 25.77
C ARG A 100 4.74 -7.51 25.69
N ASP A 101 5.72 -7.14 26.50
CA ASP A 101 6.30 -5.80 26.51
C ASP A 101 7.42 -5.72 25.46
N TYR A 102 7.04 -5.46 24.21
CA TYR A 102 8.01 -5.38 23.11
C TYR A 102 8.95 -4.18 23.23
N GLU A 103 8.57 -3.11 23.94
CA GLU A 103 9.46 -1.97 24.15
C GLU A 103 10.68 -2.38 24.98
N SER A 104 10.43 -3.03 26.13
CA SER A 104 11.50 -3.55 26.98
C SER A 104 12.35 -4.60 26.25
N GLU A 105 11.71 -5.44 25.43
CA GLU A 105 12.40 -6.46 24.65
C GLU A 105 13.31 -5.85 23.58
N VAL A 106 12.82 -4.91 22.77
CA VAL A 106 13.61 -4.22 21.75
C VAL A 106 14.82 -3.52 22.37
N LYS A 107 14.63 -2.84 23.52
CA LYS A 107 15.71 -2.18 24.27
C LYS A 107 16.73 -3.15 24.87
N ALA A 108 16.33 -4.39 25.18
CA ALA A 108 17.24 -5.44 25.64
C ALA A 108 18.04 -6.01 24.45
N LEU A 109 17.35 -6.36 23.37
CA LEU A 109 17.95 -6.94 22.16
C LEU A 109 18.93 -5.98 21.47
N GLU A 110 18.64 -4.67 21.52
CA GLU A 110 19.57 -3.64 21.04
C GLU A 110 20.94 -3.73 21.75
N LYS A 111 20.95 -4.06 23.05
CA LYS A 111 22.17 -4.19 23.86
C LYS A 111 22.86 -5.54 23.65
N ASP A 112 22.07 -6.61 23.56
CA ASP A 112 22.57 -7.98 23.46
C ASP A 112 23.13 -8.29 22.05
N GLY A 113 22.70 -7.53 21.04
CA GLY A 113 23.24 -7.60 19.69
C GLY A 113 22.63 -8.68 18.79
N ASP A 114 21.54 -9.33 19.23
CA ASP A 114 20.76 -10.23 18.36
C ASP A 114 19.90 -9.41 17.39
N MET A 115 20.46 -9.14 16.22
CA MET A 115 19.83 -8.28 15.22
C MET A 115 18.59 -8.92 14.60
N GLN A 116 18.55 -10.25 14.46
CA GLN A 116 17.39 -10.90 13.88
C GLN A 116 16.19 -10.76 14.81
N GLN A 117 16.37 -11.12 16.09
CA GLN A 117 15.30 -11.00 17.07
C GLN A 117 14.91 -9.54 17.31
N LEU A 118 15.86 -8.60 17.25
CA LEU A 118 15.58 -7.16 17.32
C LEU A 118 14.61 -6.73 16.21
N ASN A 119 14.88 -7.12 14.96
CA ASN A 119 14.02 -6.76 13.82
C ASN A 119 12.62 -7.37 13.96
N ASP A 120 12.52 -8.63 14.38
CA ASP A 120 11.24 -9.31 14.57
C ASP A 120 10.41 -8.64 15.69
N SER A 121 11.03 -8.39 16.85
CA SER A 121 10.38 -7.72 17.97
C SER A 121 10.02 -6.27 17.67
N LEU A 122 10.83 -5.56 16.88
CA LEU A 122 10.53 -4.20 16.44
C LEU A 122 9.31 -4.15 15.52
N MET A 123 9.18 -5.09 14.57
CA MET A 123 7.99 -5.19 13.72
C MET A 123 6.73 -5.43 14.57
N LEU A 124 6.79 -6.37 15.53
CA LEU A 124 5.69 -6.65 16.44
C LEU A 124 5.35 -5.44 17.32
N TRP A 125 6.36 -4.74 17.83
CA TRP A 125 6.16 -3.50 18.59
C TRP A 125 5.49 -2.43 17.75
N PHE A 126 5.94 -2.23 16.51
CA PHE A 126 5.36 -1.24 15.60
C PHE A 126 3.89 -1.54 15.29
N HIS A 127 3.52 -2.82 15.12
CA HIS A 127 2.12 -3.21 14.97
C HIS A 127 1.28 -2.93 16.23
N GLN A 128 1.84 -3.13 17.42
CA GLN A 128 1.12 -2.91 18.69
C GLN A 128 1.02 -1.43 19.08
N ASN A 129 2.10 -0.67 18.90
CA ASN A 129 2.23 0.73 19.29
C ASN A 129 3.12 1.49 18.29
N PRO A 130 2.57 1.91 17.13
CA PRO A 130 3.35 2.52 16.06
C PRO A 130 3.96 3.85 16.48
N SER A 131 3.30 4.61 17.36
CA SER A 131 3.81 5.90 17.84
C SER A 131 5.06 5.73 18.70
N ALA A 132 5.05 4.81 19.67
CA ALA A 132 6.20 4.57 20.53
C ALA A 132 7.38 3.94 19.76
N ALA A 133 7.09 2.97 18.89
CA ALA A 133 8.11 2.35 18.04
C ALA A 133 8.75 3.38 17.08
N THR A 134 7.94 4.25 16.46
CA THR A 134 8.43 5.33 15.60
C THR A 134 9.32 6.31 16.35
N ALA A 135 8.93 6.71 17.56
CA ALA A 135 9.75 7.58 18.41
C ALA A 135 11.12 6.94 18.68
N TRP A 136 11.14 5.66 19.06
CA TRP A 136 12.38 4.93 19.31
C TRP A 136 13.25 4.78 18.04
N ILE A 137 12.65 4.45 16.89
CA ILE A 137 13.38 4.36 15.60
C ILE A 137 14.02 5.70 15.23
N ASN A 138 13.34 6.81 15.48
CA ASN A 138 13.88 8.14 15.17
C ASN A 138 14.95 8.61 16.16
N GLU A 139 15.00 8.02 17.36
CA GLU A 139 16.01 8.31 18.39
C GLU A 139 17.24 7.40 18.30
N THR A 140 17.13 6.20 17.71
CA THR A 140 18.26 5.28 17.64
C THR A 140 19.29 5.74 16.61
N GLU A 141 20.57 5.72 17.00
CA GLU A 141 21.68 5.96 16.08
C GLU A 141 22.04 4.70 15.25
N ARG A 142 21.38 3.56 15.53
CA ARG A 142 21.73 2.24 14.96
C ARG A 142 20.83 1.85 13.79
N PHE A 143 20.62 2.75 12.83
CA PHE A 143 19.83 2.46 11.63
C PHE A 143 20.31 1.24 10.85
N GLU A 144 21.61 0.94 10.86
CA GLU A 144 22.17 -0.26 10.21
C GLU A 144 21.63 -1.56 10.83
N ALA A 145 21.39 -1.58 12.15
CA ALA A 145 20.90 -2.77 12.85
C ALA A 145 19.44 -3.10 12.49
N ILE A 146 18.65 -2.07 12.19
CA ILE A 146 17.22 -2.19 11.84
C ILE A 146 16.97 -2.08 10.33
N ALA A 147 18.02 -1.87 9.53
CA ALA A 147 17.93 -1.82 8.07
C ALA A 147 17.20 -3.02 7.43
N PRO A 148 17.29 -4.26 7.96
CA PRO A 148 16.52 -5.38 7.43
C PRO A 148 15.00 -5.18 7.47
N SER A 149 14.46 -4.59 8.54
CA SER A 149 13.01 -4.32 8.71
C SER A 149 12.57 -2.94 8.21
N LEU A 150 13.50 -2.00 8.03
CA LEU A 150 13.20 -0.59 7.74
C LEU A 150 12.32 -0.38 6.51
N HIS A 151 12.44 -1.22 5.48
CA HIS A 151 11.57 -1.15 4.30
C HIS A 151 10.09 -1.47 4.59
N LEU A 152 9.82 -2.43 5.48
CA LEU A 152 8.45 -2.79 5.87
C LEU A 152 7.88 -1.72 6.80
N LEU A 153 8.70 -1.23 7.73
CA LEU A 153 8.34 -0.14 8.64
C LEU A 153 8.01 1.14 7.85
N ALA A 154 8.81 1.48 6.84
CA ALA A 154 8.58 2.63 5.96
C ALA A 154 7.26 2.50 5.18
N GLN A 155 6.97 1.33 4.61
CA GLN A 155 5.68 1.05 3.96
C GLN A 155 4.52 1.14 4.95
N GLY A 156 4.70 0.63 6.18
CA GLY A 156 3.74 0.76 7.27
C GLY A 156 3.43 2.22 7.59
N MET A 157 4.45 3.08 7.66
CA MET A 157 4.26 4.53 7.87
C MET A 157 3.52 5.20 6.70
N ALA A 158 3.84 4.84 5.46
CA ALA A 158 3.10 5.34 4.30
C ALA A 158 1.62 4.93 4.36
N SER A 159 1.33 3.68 4.73
CA SER A 159 -0.06 3.19 4.88
C SER A 159 -0.86 3.93 5.96
N GLN A 160 -0.18 4.47 6.96
CA GLN A 160 -0.76 5.30 8.02
C GLN A 160 -0.85 6.79 7.64
N GLY A 161 -0.41 7.16 6.44
CA GLY A 161 -0.40 8.54 5.93
C GLY A 161 0.81 9.37 6.38
N HIS A 162 1.82 8.75 7.00
CA HIS A 162 3.04 9.41 7.45
C HIS A 162 4.12 9.37 6.35
N LEU A 163 3.84 10.01 5.22
CA LEU A 163 4.68 9.95 4.02
C LEU A 163 6.12 10.46 4.26
N ASP A 164 6.29 11.59 4.95
CA ASP A 164 7.61 12.18 5.18
C ASP A 164 8.52 11.24 6.00
N THR A 165 7.96 10.60 7.03
CA THR A 165 8.68 9.60 7.83
C THR A 165 8.99 8.36 6.99
N ALA A 166 8.03 7.88 6.21
CA ALA A 166 8.23 6.73 5.31
C ALA A 166 9.37 6.97 4.31
N LEU A 167 9.43 8.15 3.68
CA LEU A 167 10.48 8.51 2.74
C LEU A 167 11.84 8.64 3.44
N THR A 168 11.89 9.27 4.62
CA THR A 168 13.12 9.39 5.42
C THR A 168 13.71 8.02 5.77
N TRP A 169 12.86 7.08 6.19
CA TRP A 169 13.28 5.72 6.50
C TRP A 169 13.68 4.94 5.24
N ALA A 170 12.95 5.09 4.13
CA ALA A 170 13.32 4.47 2.87
C ALA A 170 14.69 4.95 2.38
N ASP A 171 14.96 6.26 2.45
CA ASP A 171 16.25 6.85 2.05
C ASP A 171 17.43 6.34 2.91
N SER A 172 17.16 5.97 4.16
CA SER A 172 18.14 5.43 5.10
C SER A 172 18.50 3.96 4.81
N ILE A 173 17.81 3.30 3.88
CA ILE A 173 18.14 1.92 3.47
C ILE A 173 19.46 1.91 2.69
N THR A 174 20.44 1.15 3.19
CA THR A 174 21.79 1.05 2.62
C THR A 174 21.83 0.34 1.28
N ASP A 175 21.06 -0.75 1.13
CA ASP A 175 20.97 -1.49 -0.14
C ASP A 175 20.20 -0.63 -1.17
N PRO A 176 20.85 -0.20 -2.27
CA PRO A 176 20.24 0.68 -3.26
C PRO A 176 19.05 0.03 -3.98
N ALA A 177 19.09 -1.29 -4.22
CA ALA A 177 18.00 -2.00 -4.89
C ALA A 177 16.78 -2.07 -3.96
N LYS A 178 17.00 -2.41 -2.68
CA LYS A 178 15.94 -2.45 -1.67
C LYS A 178 15.37 -1.05 -1.39
N ARG A 179 16.21 -0.01 -1.36
CA ARG A 179 15.78 1.39 -1.26
C ARG A 179 14.87 1.78 -2.41
N GLN A 180 15.31 1.56 -3.66
CA GLN A 180 14.51 1.90 -4.83
C GLN A 180 13.18 1.14 -4.86
N ASP A 181 13.19 -0.15 -4.54
CA ASP A 181 11.97 -0.94 -4.41
C ASP A 181 11.01 -0.36 -3.36
N THR A 182 11.53 -0.01 -2.17
CA THR A 182 10.76 0.60 -1.09
C THR A 182 10.14 1.93 -1.52
N LEU A 183 10.93 2.82 -2.14
CA LEU A 183 10.44 4.10 -2.65
C LEU A 183 9.33 3.91 -3.68
N ARG A 184 9.49 2.97 -4.62
CA ARG A 184 8.44 2.65 -5.59
C ARG A 184 7.16 2.18 -4.91
N ARG A 185 7.25 1.31 -3.90
CA ARG A 185 6.09 0.84 -3.14
C ARG A 185 5.38 1.97 -2.40
N ILE A 186 6.12 2.85 -1.73
CA ILE A 186 5.58 4.05 -1.08
C ILE A 186 4.85 4.94 -2.09
N TYR A 187 5.48 5.23 -3.24
CA TYR A 187 4.85 6.07 -4.26
C TYR A 187 3.68 5.39 -4.97
N ALA A 188 3.68 4.07 -5.13
CA ALA A 188 2.54 3.32 -5.64
C ALA A 188 1.34 3.42 -4.69
N HIS A 189 1.59 3.32 -3.39
CA HIS A 189 0.58 3.53 -2.37
C HIS A 189 -0.02 4.95 -2.45
N GLU A 190 0.82 5.99 -2.50
CA GLU A 190 0.36 7.39 -2.61
C GLU A 190 -0.36 7.69 -3.93
N ALA A 191 0.08 7.08 -5.04
CA ALA A 191 -0.57 7.21 -6.33
C ALA A 191 -1.99 6.64 -6.31
N ARG A 192 -2.20 5.48 -5.66
CA ARG A 192 -3.54 4.89 -5.46
C ARG A 192 -4.44 5.78 -4.60
N GLN A 193 -3.86 6.45 -3.61
CA GLN A 193 -4.56 7.46 -2.81
C GLN A 193 -4.78 8.80 -3.54
N ARG A 194 -4.36 8.93 -4.81
CA ARG A 194 -4.44 10.15 -5.62
C ARG A 194 -3.68 11.34 -5.01
N ARG A 195 -2.67 11.06 -4.19
CA ARG A 195 -1.81 12.08 -3.55
C ARG A 195 -0.58 12.41 -4.37
N VAL A 196 -0.23 11.56 -5.33
CA VAL A 196 0.92 11.72 -6.23
C VAL A 196 0.49 11.54 -7.68
N THR A 197 1.00 12.41 -8.57
CA THR A 197 0.76 12.34 -10.02
C THR A 197 2.03 11.91 -10.77
N ARG A 198 1.87 11.52 -12.04
CA ARG A 198 3.00 11.15 -12.91
C ARG A 198 3.99 12.30 -13.08
N GLU A 199 3.48 13.52 -13.24
CA GLU A 199 4.27 14.74 -13.43
C GLU A 199 5.11 15.04 -12.17
N ALA A 200 4.54 14.84 -10.98
CA ALA A 200 5.26 15.02 -9.73
C ALA A 200 6.42 14.03 -9.58
N LEU A 201 6.24 12.77 -10.00
CA LEU A 201 7.32 11.77 -10.01
C LEU A 201 8.41 12.10 -11.04
N GLN A 202 8.04 12.61 -12.21
CA GLN A 202 9.01 13.07 -13.22
C GLN A 202 9.88 14.22 -12.69
N GLN A 203 9.27 15.19 -12.01
CA GLN A 203 9.99 16.30 -11.38
C GLN A 203 10.94 15.83 -10.26
N LYS A 204 10.61 14.71 -9.59
CA LYS A 204 11.48 14.05 -8.60
C LYS A 204 12.58 13.19 -9.24
N GLY A 205 12.63 13.08 -10.57
CA GLY A 205 13.67 12.36 -11.29
C GLY A 205 13.41 10.86 -11.47
N PHE A 206 12.17 10.38 -11.26
CA PHE A 206 11.83 8.99 -11.55
C PHE A 206 11.91 8.71 -13.06
N SER A 207 12.42 7.54 -13.41
CA SER A 207 12.43 7.07 -14.79
C SER A 207 11.01 6.78 -15.29
N GLN A 208 10.80 6.78 -16.62
CA GLN A 208 9.51 6.41 -17.19
C GLN A 208 9.13 4.95 -16.90
N GLU A 209 10.13 4.08 -16.76
CA GLU A 209 9.95 2.69 -16.35
C GLU A 209 9.40 2.63 -14.91
N ASP A 210 10.05 3.32 -13.96
CA ASP A 210 9.59 3.34 -12.57
C ASP A 210 8.19 3.94 -12.44
N ILE A 211 7.89 5.02 -13.16
CA ILE A 211 6.55 5.62 -13.18
C ILE A 211 5.52 4.63 -13.72
N THR A 212 5.88 3.86 -14.75
CA THR A 212 4.99 2.84 -15.29
C THR A 212 4.71 1.77 -14.25
N VAL A 213 5.73 1.25 -13.57
CA VAL A 213 5.59 0.24 -12.50
C VAL A 213 4.79 0.78 -11.29
N ILE A 214 5.02 2.04 -10.90
CA ILE A 214 4.28 2.69 -9.80
C ILE A 214 2.78 2.76 -10.09
N PHE A 215 2.40 3.03 -11.35
CA PHE A 215 1.00 3.16 -11.76
C PHE A 215 0.39 1.89 -12.35
N SER A 216 1.16 0.81 -12.58
CA SER A 216 0.67 -0.44 -13.19
C SER A 216 -0.18 -1.28 -12.23
N GLY A 217 0.02 -1.09 -10.91
CA GLY A 217 -0.59 -1.93 -9.88
C GLY A 217 0.22 -3.17 -9.52
N GLU A 218 1.32 -3.46 -10.22
CA GLU A 218 2.14 -4.67 -10.04
C GLU A 218 2.83 -4.75 -8.68
N LEU A 219 3.05 -3.62 -8.00
CA LEU A 219 3.80 -3.57 -6.74
C LEU A 219 3.01 -4.08 -5.52
N GLY A 220 1.71 -4.36 -5.65
CA GLY A 220 0.88 -4.82 -4.53
C GLY A 220 0.76 -3.82 -3.39
N ASP A 221 0.10 -4.24 -2.31
CA ASP A 221 0.07 -3.57 -0.99
C ASP A 221 0.94 -4.35 0.00
#